data_AF-A0A7J8MIJ9-F1
#
_entry.id   AF-A0A7J8MIJ9-F1
#
_cell.length_a   1.000
_cell.length_b   1.000
_cell.length_c   1.000
_cell.angle_alpha   90.00
_cell.angle_beta   90.00
_cell.angle_gamma   90.00
#
_symmetry.space_group_name_H-M   'P 1'
#
loop_
_entity.id
_entity.type
_entity.pdbx_description
1 polymer ?
#
loop_
_entity_poly.entity_id
_entity_poly.type
_entity_poly.pdbx_seq_one_letter_code
_entity_poly.pdbx_strand_id
1 'polypeptide(L)' 'MDDVSDFQRMGQLIQGSQFVTTRACFEFEPDEIKLLIKLYQKPVVPVGLLPPSLPSNEDKRDDKCKETPSG' A
#
# COMPACT_ATOMS: atom_id res chain seq x y z
N MET A 1 -7.73 -14.60 24.68
CA MET A 1 -6.63 -14.14 23.82
C MET A 1 -7.28 -13.22 22.83
N ASP A 2 -7.00 -11.93 22.91
CA ASP A 2 -7.59 -10.95 22.00
C ASP A 2 -6.93 -11.12 20.63
N ASP A 3 -7.71 -11.58 19.64
CA ASP A 3 -7.25 -11.66 18.26
C ASP A 3 -7.00 -10.23 17.75
N VAL A 4 -5.75 -9.93 17.40
CA VAL A 4 -5.39 -8.63 16.84
C VAL A 4 -5.69 -8.65 15.35
N SER A 5 -6.52 -7.72 14.88
CA SER A 5 -6.79 -7.62 13.44
C SER A 5 -5.56 -7.14 12.67
N ASP A 6 -5.48 -7.51 11.40
CA ASP A 6 -4.38 -7.04 10.53
C ASP A 6 -4.33 -5.52 10.45
N PHE A 7 -5.47 -4.85 10.54
CA PHE A 7 -5.53 -3.39 10.57
C PHE A 7 -4.91 -2.80 11.85
N GLN A 8 -5.17 -3.43 13.01
CA GLN A 8 -4.54 -3.03 14.26
C GLN A 8 -3.02 -3.24 14.20
N ARG A 9 -2.56 -4.37 13.64
CA ARG A 9 -1.12 -4.66 13.44
C ARG A 9 -0.47 -3.62 12.52
N MET A 10 -1.12 -3.30 11.40
CA MET A 10 -0.64 -2.29 10.46
C MET A 10 -0.58 -0.90 11.10
N GLY A 11 -1.60 -0.51 11.88
CA GLY A 11 -1.62 0.74 12.63
C GLY A 11 -0.45 0.87 13.60
N GLN A 12 -0.14 -0.21 14.34
CA GLN A 12 1.02 -0.25 15.24
C GLN A 12 2.35 -0.12 14.47
N LEU A 13 2.48 -0.80 13.32
CA LEU A 13 3.67 -0.70 12.47
C LEU A 13 3.89 0.73 11.95
N ILE A 14 2.83 1.37 11.48
CA ILE A 14 2.86 2.77 11.03
C ILE A 14 3.22 3.70 12.20
N GLN A 15 2.66 3.48 13.39
CA GLN A 15 2.99 4.26 14.59
C GLN A 15 4.44 4.07 15.07
N GLY A 16 5.05 2.90 14.88
CA GLY A 16 6.46 2.66 15.19
C GLY A 16 7.46 3.20 14.16
N SER A 17 7.02 3.55 12.94
CA SER A 17 7.90 3.93 11.83
C SER A 17 8.31 5.41 11.85
N GLN A 18 9.46 5.77 11.26
CA GLN A 18 9.88 7.18 11.12
C GLN A 18 9.25 7.84 9.88
N PHE A 19 9.04 7.07 8.81
CA PHE A 19 8.37 7.47 7.58
C PHE A 19 7.68 6.25 6.97
N VAL A 20 6.77 6.47 6.03
CA VAL A 20 6.05 5.41 5.31
C VAL A 20 6.32 5.55 3.82
N THR A 21 6.77 4.48 3.18
CA THR A 21 6.86 4.42 1.73
C THR A 21 5.58 3.84 1.15
N THR A 22 5.05 4.44 0.09
CA THR A 22 3.87 3.91 -0.61
C THR A 22 4.14 3.83 -2.11
N ARG A 23 3.65 2.77 -2.75
CA ARG A 23 3.67 2.62 -4.21
C ARG A 23 2.55 3.49 -4.78
N ALA A 24 2.81 4.78 -4.87
CA ALA A 24 1.91 5.79 -5.40
C ALA A 24 2.73 6.77 -6.25
N CYS A 25 2.04 7.58 -7.06
CA CYS A 25 2.68 8.67 -7.80
C CYS A 25 2.04 10.00 -7.45
N PHE A 26 2.83 10.94 -6.92
CA PHE A 26 2.32 12.23 -6.46
C PHE A 26 1.68 13.07 -7.58
N GLU A 27 2.14 12.90 -8.83
CA GLU A 27 1.59 13.60 -9.99
C GLU A 27 0.16 13.15 -10.32
N PHE A 28 -0.20 11.90 -9.99
CA PHE A 28 -1.51 11.33 -10.31
C PHE A 28 -2.45 11.26 -9.09
N GLU A 29 -1.91 11.08 -7.88
CA GLU A 29 -2.68 10.84 -6.65
C GLU A 29 -2.32 11.83 -5.52
N PRO A 30 -2.30 13.16 -5.77
CA PRO A 30 -1.78 14.13 -4.81
C PRO A 30 -2.63 14.21 -3.53
N ASP A 31 -3.95 14.11 -3.63
CA ASP A 31 -4.84 14.33 -2.49
C ASP A 31 -4.92 13.12 -1.55
N GLU A 32 -4.79 11.91 -2.10
CA GLU A 32 -4.66 10.69 -1.30
C GLU A 32 -3.36 10.69 -0.50
N ILE A 33 -2.23 11.05 -1.13
CA ILE A 33 -0.95 11.13 -0.43
C ILE A 33 -0.99 12.21 0.67
N LYS A 34 -1.58 13.38 0.39
CA LYS A 34 -1.79 14.41 1.42
C LYS A 34 -2.67 13.92 2.57
N LEU A 35 -3.70 13.13 2.28
CA LEU A 35 -4.56 12.53 3.30
C LEU A 35 -3.76 11.54 4.16
N LEU A 36 -2.96 10.66 3.56
CA LEU A 36 -2.10 9.73 4.28
C LEU A 36 -1.11 10.46 5.21
N ILE A 37 -0.51 11.56 4.74
CA ILE A 37 0.37 12.39 5.58
C ILE A 37 -0.40 12.94 6.79
N LYS A 38 -1.63 13.42 6.60
CA LYS A 38 -2.50 13.90 7.68
C LYS A 38 -2.96 12.78 8.61
N LEU A 39 -3.19 11.57 8.11
CA LEU A 39 -3.62 10.45 8.95
C LEU A 39 -2.46 9.89 9.79
N TYR A 40 -1.29 9.74 9.18
CA TYR A 40 -0.13 9.13 9.84
C TYR A 40 0.69 10.14 10.65
N GLN A 41 0.52 11.44 10.39
CA GLN A 41 1.29 12.52 11.02
C GLN A 41 2.81 12.32 10.86
N LYS A 42 3.21 11.76 9.71
CA LYS A 42 4.59 11.35 9.38
C LYS A 42 4.89 11.57 7.90
N PRO A 43 6.17 11.66 7.52
CA PRO A 43 6.55 11.72 6.11
C PRO A 43 6.05 10.48 5.36
N VAL A 44 5.37 10.71 4.23
CA VAL A 44 4.96 9.66 3.29
C VAL A 44 5.75 9.85 2.00
N VAL A 45 6.50 8.84 1.61
CA VAL A 45 7.40 8.87 0.45
C VAL A 45 6.79 8.03 -0.68
N PRO A 46 6.26 8.64 -1.74
CA PRO A 46 5.81 7.89 -2.92
C PRO A 46 7.03 7.34 -3.66
N VAL A 47 7.12 6.02 -3.81
CA VAL A 47 8.24 5.35 -4.52
C VAL A 47 7.96 5.17 -6.02
N GLY A 48 6.89 5.79 -6.52
CA GLY A 48 6.44 5.66 -7.90
C GLY A 48 5.80 4.31 -8.19
N LEU A 49 5.45 4.09 -9.45
CA LEU A 49 4.97 2.80 -9.95
C LEU A 49 6.18 1.88 -10.10
N LEU A 50 6.48 1.10 -9.06
CA LEU A 50 7.53 0.09 -9.12
C LEU A 50 7.33 -0.79 -10.37
N PRO A 51 8.42 -1.10 -11.10
CA PRO A 51 8.36 -1.97 -12.27
C PRO A 51 7.64 -3.28 -11.95
N PRO A 52 6.97 -3.91 -12.92
CA PRO A 52 6.44 -5.25 -12.71
C PRO A 52 7.56 -6.17 -12.25
N SER A 53 7.23 -7.13 -11.38
CA SER A 53 8.16 -8.18 -10.99
C SER A 53 8.69 -8.86 -12.24
N LEU A 54 10.00 -9.06 -12.31
CA LEU A 54 10.59 -9.85 -13.38
C LEU A 54 9.95 -11.24 -13.39
N PRO A 55 9.73 -11.85 -14.57
CA PRO A 55 9.27 -13.22 -14.64
C PRO A 55 10.25 -14.08 -13.85
N SER A 56 9.77 -14.63 -12.73
CA SER A 56 10.40 -15.80 -12.12
C SER A 56 10.48 -16.86 -13.21
N ASN A 57 11.60 -17.57 -13.35
CA ASN A 57 11.72 -18.68 -14.30
C ASN A 57 10.80 -19.88 -13.93
N GLU A 58 9.75 -19.66 -13.15
CA GLU A 58 8.70 -20.59 -12.77
C GLU A 58 7.38 -20.14 -13.40
N ASP A 59 7.29 -20.33 -14.71
CA ASP A 59 6.10 -20.08 -15.50
C ASP A 59 4.99 -21.10 -15.12
N LYS A 60 3.85 -20.59 -14.61
CA LYS A 60 2.46 -21.10 -14.67
C LYS A 60 1.65 -20.86 -13.39
N ARG A 61 0.85 -19.78 -13.37
CA ARG A 61 -0.62 -19.83 -13.36
C ARG A 61 -1.25 -18.45 -13.10
N ASP A 62 -1.98 -18.02 -14.14
CA ASP A 62 -3.29 -17.38 -14.13
C ASP A 62 -3.49 -16.05 -13.40
N ASP A 63 -3.68 -15.03 -14.22
CA ASP A 63 -4.45 -13.83 -13.95
C ASP A 63 -5.78 -14.10 -13.22
N LYS A 64 -6.18 -13.14 -12.37
CA LYS A 64 -7.55 -12.74 -11.94
C LYS A 64 -7.95 -12.97 -10.47
N CYS A 65 -7.86 -11.89 -9.69
CA CYS A 65 -8.83 -11.48 -8.64
C CYS A 65 -8.90 -9.94 -8.65
N LYS A 66 -9.62 -9.29 -9.58
CA LYS A 66 -11.08 -9.02 -9.68
C LYS A 66 -11.49 -7.69 -9.04
N GLU A 67 -11.66 -6.67 -9.89
CA GLU A 67 -12.70 -5.65 -9.70
C GLU A 67 -14.03 -6.36 -9.44
N THR A 68 -14.70 -5.98 -8.36
CA THR A 68 -16.12 -6.29 -8.15
C THR A 68 -16.94 -5.17 -8.78
N PRO A 69 -17.79 -5.41 -9.80
CA PRO A 69 -18.88 -4.50 -10.10
C PRO A 69 -19.98 -4.78 -9.06
N SER A 70 -20.23 -3.81 -8.17
CA SER A 70 -21.41 -3.82 -7.32
C SER A 70 -22.46 -2.90 -7.91
N GLY A 71 -23.54 -3.51 -8.41
CA GLY A 71 -24.89 -2.94 -8.44
C GLY A 71 -25.20 -2.00 -9.58
#